data_AF-A0A6P6UIX3-F1
#
_entry.id   AF-A0A6P6UIX3-F1
#
_cell.length_a   1.000
_cell.length_b   1.000
_cell.length_c   1.000
_cell.angle_alpha   90.00
_cell.angle_beta   90.00
_cell.angle_gamma   90.00
#
_symmetry.space_group_name_H-M   'P 1'
#
loop_
_entity.id
_entity.type
_entity.pdbx_description
1 polymer ?
#
loop_
_entity_poly.entity_id
_entity_poly.type
_entity_poly.pdbx_seq_one_letter_code
_entity_poly.pdbx_strand_id
1 'polypeptide(L)'
;NLYINSAVQIDVSGNRKAVVIHVPYRLRKAFRKIHIRLVRELEKKFSGKDVILIATRRILRPPKKGSAVQRPRSRTLTTVHDAMLEDVVVPAEIVGKRVRYRIDGSKIMKVFLDPKERNNTEYKLETFAAVYRKLSGKDVVFEYPLTKP
;
A
#
# COMPACT_ATOMS: atom_id res chain seq x y z
N ASN A 1 16.35 16.09 7.95
CA ASN A 1 15.22 15.98 8.91
C ASN A 1 14.09 15.15 8.34
N LEU A 2 13.99 13.88 8.75
CA LEU A 2 12.85 13.01 8.46
C LEU A 2 11.98 12.91 9.71
N TYR A 3 10.66 12.90 9.53
CA TYR A 3 9.69 12.69 10.60
C TYR A 3 8.51 11.87 10.09
N ILE A 4 7.74 11.32 11.03
CA ILE A 4 6.53 10.55 10.77
C ILE A 4 5.32 11.32 11.28
N ASN A 5 4.16 11.08 10.69
CA ASN A 5 2.90 11.65 11.15
C ASN A 5 2.28 10.81 12.26
N SER A 6 2.27 9.49 12.09
CA SER A 6 1.73 8.55 13.06
C SER A 6 2.21 7.12 12.76
N ALA A 7 1.98 6.21 13.70
CA ALA A 7 2.13 4.78 13.49
C ALA A 7 0.87 4.07 13.99
N VAL A 8 0.42 3.06 13.26
CA VAL A 8 -0.78 2.28 13.56
C VAL A 8 -0.43 0.81 13.50
N GLN A 9 -0.89 0.05 14.49
CA GLN A 9 -0.77 -1.40 14.48
C GLN A 9 -2.01 -2.02 13.84
N ILE A 10 -1.83 -2.98 12.94
CA ILE A 10 -2.89 -3.68 12.24
C ILE A 10 -2.69 -5.18 12.44
N ASP A 11 -3.74 -5.89 12.85
CA ASP A 11 -3.69 -7.33 12.97
C ASP A 11 -3.77 -7.99 11.58
N VAL A 12 -2.93 -8.99 11.36
CA VAL A 12 -2.80 -9.76 10.12
C VAL A 12 -3.24 -11.21 10.40
N SER A 13 -3.57 -11.97 9.36
CA SER A 13 -3.83 -13.41 9.45
C SER A 13 -2.70 -14.15 10.18
N GLY A 14 -3.07 -15.21 10.91
CA GLY A 14 -2.11 -16.08 11.59
C GLY A 14 -1.49 -15.49 12.86
N ASN A 15 -2.23 -14.66 13.61
CA ASN A 15 -1.78 -14.04 14.86
C ASN A 15 -0.56 -13.09 14.71
N ARG A 16 -0.23 -12.70 13.47
CA ARG A 16 0.82 -11.72 13.16
C ARG A 16 0.26 -10.31 13.26
N LYS A 17 1.12 -9.33 13.51
CA LYS A 17 0.74 -7.92 13.55
C LYS A 17 1.67 -7.10 12.66
N ALA A 18 1.11 -6.16 11.91
CA ALA A 18 1.86 -5.22 11.10
C ALA A 18 1.93 -3.86 11.80
N VAL A 19 3.05 -3.15 11.63
CA VAL A 19 3.19 -1.75 12.03
C VAL A 19 3.19 -0.90 10.75
N VAL A 20 2.15 -0.08 10.59
CA VAL A 20 2.02 0.87 9.49
C VAL A 20 2.47 2.24 9.96
N ILE A 21 3.51 2.76 9.33
CA ILE A 21 4.07 4.08 9.63
C ILE A 21 3.60 5.06 8.56
N HIS A 22 2.89 6.08 9.01
CA HIS A 22 2.39 7.15 8.17
C HIS A 22 3.44 8.24 8.01
N VAL A 23 3.88 8.44 6.76
CA VAL A 23 4.91 9.41 6.39
C VAL A 23 4.27 10.61 5.68
N PRO A 24 4.71 11.85 5.93
CA PRO A 24 4.27 13.00 5.15
C PRO A 24 4.53 12.80 3.65
N TYR A 25 3.54 13.09 2.80
CA TYR A 25 3.67 12.93 1.34
C TYR A 25 4.90 13.63 0.74
N ARG A 26 5.30 14.78 1.29
CA ARG A 26 6.50 15.52 0.86
C ARG A 26 7.79 14.74 1.06
N LEU A 27 7.86 13.88 2.07
CA LEU A 27 9.05 13.08 2.42
C LEU A 27 9.06 11.71 1.75
N ARG A 28 8.01 11.33 1.00
CA ARG A 28 7.88 10.00 0.37
C ARG A 28 9.12 9.59 -0.42
N LYS A 29 9.70 10.48 -1.23
CA LYS A 29 10.88 10.19 -2.06
C LYS A 29 12.12 9.90 -1.19
N ALA A 30 12.30 10.65 -0.10
CA ALA A 30 13.41 10.44 0.82
C ALA A 30 13.28 9.10 1.55
N PHE A 31 12.08 8.77 2.04
CA PHE A 31 11.81 7.47 2.66
C PHE A 31 11.96 6.29 1.69
N ARG A 32 11.56 6.44 0.42
CA ARG A 32 11.78 5.41 -0.61
C ARG A 32 13.26 5.13 -0.83
N LYS A 33 14.12 6.15 -0.82
CA LYS A 33 15.58 5.98 -0.98
C LYS A 33 16.22 5.13 0.12
N ILE A 34 15.72 5.25 1.36
CA ILE A 34 16.26 4.52 2.53
C ILE A 34 15.41 3.31 2.93
N HIS A 35 14.38 2.97 2.15
CA HIS A 35 13.31 2.06 2.56
C HIS A 35 13.82 0.69 3.01
N ILE A 36 14.65 0.05 2.18
CA ILE A 36 15.15 -1.32 2.43
C ILE A 36 15.94 -1.38 3.76
N ARG A 37 16.80 -0.39 4.00
CA ARG A 37 17.61 -0.32 5.23
C ARG A 37 16.74 -0.03 6.45
N LEU A 38 15.86 0.96 6.33
CA LEU A 38 14.98 1.40 7.41
C LEU A 38 14.03 0.29 7.86
N VAL A 39 13.35 -0.38 6.93
CA VAL A 39 12.43 -1.48 7.23
C VAL A 39 13.17 -2.63 7.90
N ARG A 40 14.36 -3.01 7.39
CA ARG A 40 15.17 -4.08 7.99
C ARG A 40 15.60 -3.77 9.42
N GLU A 41 15.99 -2.52 9.72
CA GLU A 41 16.37 -2.10 11.07
C GLU A 41 15.17 -2.05 12.02
N LEU A 42 14.01 -1.61 11.54
CA LEU A 42 12.79 -1.58 12.33
C LEU A 42 12.25 -2.98 12.60
N GLU A 43 12.28 -3.89 11.64
CA GLU A 43 11.82 -5.28 11.81
C GLU A 43 12.68 -6.06 12.79
N LYS A 44 13.98 -5.77 12.84
CA LYS A 44 14.87 -6.31 13.88
C LYS A 44 14.46 -5.85 15.29
N LYS A 45 14.01 -4.59 15.44
CA LYS A 45 13.57 -4.05 16.74
C LYS A 45 12.16 -4.51 17.11
N PHE A 46 11.27 -4.63 16.12
CA PHE A 46 9.89 -5.07 16.28
C PHE A 46 9.74 -6.54 15.88
N SER A 47 10.47 -7.42 16.56
CA SER A 47 10.49 -8.86 16.29
C SER A 47 9.08 -9.43 16.06
N GLY A 48 8.91 -10.14 14.93
CA GLY A 48 7.65 -10.76 14.54
C GLY A 48 6.58 -9.79 14.00
N LYS A 49 6.89 -8.51 13.79
CA LYS A 49 5.99 -7.54 13.17
C LYS A 49 6.54 -7.03 11.84
N ASP A 50 5.72 -7.12 10.80
CA ASP A 50 6.05 -6.54 9.50
C ASP A 50 5.88 -5.02 9.54
N VAL A 51 6.85 -4.29 8.99
CA VAL A 51 6.80 -2.82 8.97
C VAL A 51 6.51 -2.33 7.56
N ILE A 52 5.47 -1.50 7.41
CA ILE A 52 5.05 -0.92 6.13
C ILE A 52 5.00 0.61 6.24
N LEU A 53 5.55 1.29 5.23
CA LEU A 53 5.61 2.76 5.15
C LEU A 53 4.59 3.27 4.14
N ILE A 54 3.68 4.16 4.56
CA ILE A 54 2.64 4.70 3.68
C ILE A 54 2.65 6.22 3.72
N ALA A 55 2.62 6.87 2.56
CA ALA A 55 2.48 8.32 2.53
C ALA A 55 1.04 8.76 2.81
N THR A 56 0.87 9.68 3.77
CA THR A 56 -0.43 10.28 4.07
C THR A 56 -0.87 11.18 2.93
N ARG A 57 -1.95 10.81 2.25
CA ARG A 57 -2.56 11.58 1.16
C ARG A 57 -3.95 12.05 1.59
N ARG A 58 -4.28 13.30 1.25
CA ARG A 58 -5.61 13.87 1.54
C ARG A 58 -6.56 13.55 0.39
N ILE A 59 -7.65 12.84 0.70
CA ILE A 59 -8.76 12.62 -0.23
C ILE A 59 -9.72 13.81 -0.11
N LEU A 60 -10.07 14.42 -1.24
CA LEU A 60 -11.09 15.47 -1.30
C LEU A 60 -12.39 14.91 -1.87
N ARG A 61 -13.50 15.28 -1.26
CA ARG A 61 -14.83 14.96 -1.80
C ARG A 61 -15.05 15.69 -3.13
N PRO A 62 -15.83 15.12 -4.06
CA PRO A 62 -16.25 15.84 -5.25
C PRO A 62 -16.91 17.19 -4.86
N PRO A 63 -16.67 18.27 -5.62
CA PRO A 63 -17.33 19.54 -5.36
C PRO A 63 -18.85 19.39 -5.52
N LYS A 64 -19.62 20.10 -4.69
CA LYS A 64 -21.08 20.16 -4.83
C LYS A 64 -21.45 20.89 -6.13
N LYS A 65 -22.61 20.56 -6.71
CA LYS A 65 -23.15 21.26 -7.89
C LYS A 65 -23.24 22.77 -7.60
N GLY A 66 -22.67 23.59 -8.49
CA GLY A 66 -22.61 25.05 -8.32
C GLY A 66 -21.35 25.58 -7.62
N SER A 67 -20.44 24.72 -7.15
CA SER A 67 -19.15 25.18 -6.63
C SER A 67 -18.15 25.47 -7.75
N ALA A 68 -17.49 26.62 -7.68
CA ALA A 68 -16.38 26.99 -8.56
C ALA A 68 -15.06 26.25 -8.23
N VAL A 69 -14.99 25.54 -7.10
CA VAL A 69 -13.76 24.88 -6.65
C VAL A 69 -13.53 23.58 -7.43
N GLN A 70 -12.50 23.57 -8.26
CA GLN A 70 -12.08 22.36 -8.98
C GLN A 70 -11.21 21.46 -8.09
N ARG A 71 -11.61 20.19 -7.93
CA ARG A 71 -10.81 19.20 -7.21
C ARG A 71 -9.62 18.74 -8.05
N PRO A 72 -8.38 18.78 -7.54
CA PRO A 72 -7.23 18.18 -8.22
C PRO A 72 -7.40 16.67 -8.40
N ARG A 73 -7.06 16.15 -9.60
CA ARG A 73 -7.15 14.71 -9.91
C ARG A 73 -6.35 13.83 -8.93
N SER A 74 -5.20 14.34 -8.47
CA SER A 74 -4.34 13.68 -7.47
C SER A 74 -4.98 13.46 -6.10
N ARG A 75 -6.09 14.15 -5.80
CA ARG A 75 -6.83 14.05 -4.52
C ARG A 75 -8.17 13.32 -4.67
N THR A 76 -8.38 12.61 -5.77
CA THR A 76 -9.54 11.72 -5.94
C THR A 76 -9.35 10.43 -5.14
N LEU A 77 -10.46 9.80 -4.74
CA LEU A 77 -10.45 8.54 -3.98
C LEU A 77 -9.68 7.44 -4.74
N THR A 78 -9.95 7.30 -6.03
CA THR A 78 -9.34 6.28 -6.89
C THR A 78 -7.83 6.47 -7.00
N THR A 79 -7.38 7.67 -7.37
CA THR A 79 -5.94 7.96 -7.50
C THR A 79 -5.20 7.81 -6.17
N VAL A 80 -5.80 8.21 -5.05
CA VAL A 80 -5.16 8.03 -3.74
C VAL A 80 -5.04 6.55 -3.37
N HIS A 81 -6.05 5.73 -3.67
CA HIS A 81 -6.01 4.29 -3.42
C HIS A 81 -4.94 3.62 -4.29
N ASP A 82 -4.82 3.97 -5.57
CA ASP A 82 -3.78 3.45 -6.44
C ASP A 82 -2.38 3.81 -5.94
N ALA A 83 -2.17 5.07 -5.54
CA ALA A 83 -0.90 5.53 -5.02
C ALA A 83 -0.58 4.97 -3.62
N MET A 84 -1.59 4.58 -2.84
CA MET A 84 -1.40 3.86 -1.58
C MET A 84 -0.95 2.43 -1.84
N LEU A 85 -1.54 1.77 -2.84
CA LEU A 85 -1.16 0.41 -3.25
C LEU A 85 0.31 0.34 -3.65
N GLU A 86 0.79 1.33 -4.41
CA GLU A 86 2.22 1.47 -4.77
C GLU A 86 3.16 1.70 -3.58
N ASP A 87 2.69 2.33 -2.51
CA ASP A 87 3.54 2.56 -1.34
C ASP A 87 3.64 1.31 -0.45
N VAL A 88 2.56 0.52 -0.38
CA VAL A 88 2.51 -0.71 0.41
C VAL A 88 3.50 -1.75 -0.08
N VAL A 89 3.68 -1.87 -1.40
CA VAL A 89 4.45 -2.97 -2.02
C VAL A 89 5.94 -2.69 -2.20
N VAL A 90 6.42 -1.49 -1.85
CA VAL A 90 7.86 -1.17 -1.92
C VAL A 90 8.65 -2.21 -1.12
N PRO A 91 9.75 -2.79 -1.65
CA PRO A 91 10.49 -2.42 -2.86
C PRO A 91 9.96 -2.96 -4.19
N ALA A 92 9.00 -3.88 -4.19
CA ALA A 92 8.47 -4.45 -5.43
C ALA A 92 7.66 -3.43 -6.23
N GLU A 93 7.76 -3.50 -7.55
CA GLU A 93 6.96 -2.70 -8.47
C GLU A 93 5.76 -3.50 -8.98
N ILE A 94 4.67 -2.79 -9.27
CA ILE A 94 3.44 -3.39 -9.79
C ILE A 94 3.55 -3.43 -11.32
N VAL A 95 3.58 -4.64 -11.87
CA VAL A 95 3.64 -4.88 -13.32
C VAL A 95 2.24 -4.84 -13.93
N GLY A 96 1.22 -5.25 -13.18
CA GLY A 96 -0.14 -5.31 -13.69
C GLY A 96 -1.20 -5.28 -12.60
N LYS A 97 -2.40 -4.82 -12.98
CA LYS A 97 -3.59 -4.84 -12.13
C LYS A 97 -4.76 -5.41 -12.94
N ARG A 98 -5.45 -6.40 -12.38
CA ARG A 98 -6.68 -6.97 -12.96
C ARG A 98 -7.76 -6.96 -11.90
N VAL A 99 -8.96 -6.52 -12.25
CA VAL A 99 -10.12 -6.57 -11.35
C VAL A 99 -11.01 -7.71 -11.81
N ARG A 100 -11.20 -8.71 -10.94
CA ARG A 100 -12.14 -9.80 -11.15
C ARG A 100 -13.45 -9.46 -10.47
N TYR A 101 -14.53 -9.54 -11.23
CA TYR A 101 -15.89 -9.45 -10.72
C TYR A 101 -16.41 -10.88 -10.55
N ARG A 102 -16.93 -11.19 -9.37
CA ARG A 102 -17.59 -12.46 -9.09
C ARG A 102 -19.10 -12.35 -9.34
N ILE A 103 -19.77 -13.50 -9.42
CA ILE A 103 -21.21 -13.62 -9.67
C ILE A 103 -22.04 -12.96 -8.55
N ASP A 104 -21.53 -12.99 -7.32
CA ASP A 104 -22.10 -12.33 -6.14
C ASP A 104 -21.95 -10.80 -6.15
N GLY A 105 -21.34 -10.22 -7.19
CA GLY A 105 -21.04 -8.80 -7.30
C GLY A 105 -19.79 -8.35 -6.52
N SER A 106 -19.13 -9.25 -5.79
CA SER A 106 -17.88 -8.95 -5.10
C SER A 106 -16.75 -8.71 -6.09
N LYS A 107 -15.83 -7.82 -5.71
CA LYS A 107 -14.69 -7.42 -6.55
C LYS A 107 -13.40 -7.81 -5.87
N ILE A 108 -12.54 -8.53 -6.58
CA ILE A 108 -11.17 -8.79 -6.14
C ILE A 108 -10.20 -8.13 -7.09
N MET A 109 -9.28 -7.34 -6.54
CA MET A 109 -8.16 -6.80 -7.29
C MET A 109 -6.98 -7.76 -7.23
N LYS A 110 -6.63 -8.38 -8.37
CA LYS A 110 -5.39 -9.12 -8.55
C LYS A 110 -4.28 -8.16 -8.97
N VAL A 111 -3.24 -8.06 -8.17
CA VAL A 111 -2.10 -7.18 -8.41
C VAL A 111 -0.87 -8.04 -8.67
N PHE A 112 -0.23 -7.83 -9.81
CA PHE A 112 0.95 -8.55 -10.23
C PHE A 112 2.19 -7.75 -9.87
N LEU A 113 3.08 -8.35 -9.08
CA LEU A 113 4.36 -7.76 -8.67
C LEU A 113 5.50 -8.24 -9.59
N ASP A 114 6.58 -7.45 -9.70
CA ASP A 114 7.77 -7.85 -10.44
C ASP A 114 8.43 -9.09 -9.78
N PRO A 115 8.62 -10.21 -10.50
CA PRO A 115 9.25 -11.41 -9.95
C PRO A 115 10.70 -11.21 -9.47
N LYS A 116 11.39 -10.14 -9.88
CA LYS A 116 12.77 -9.85 -9.41
C LYS A 116 12.86 -9.65 -7.91
N GLU A 117 11.83 -9.05 -7.30
CA GLU A 117 11.80 -8.72 -5.87
C GLU A 117 11.08 -9.79 -5.03
N ARG A 118 10.80 -10.96 -5.62
CA ARG A 118 10.05 -12.04 -4.98
C ARG A 118 10.66 -12.48 -3.65
N ASN A 119 11.97 -12.74 -3.63
CA ASN A 119 12.68 -13.20 -2.43
C ASN A 119 12.56 -12.21 -1.26
N ASN A 120 12.41 -10.91 -1.55
CA ASN A 120 12.35 -9.86 -0.53
C ASN A 120 10.93 -9.58 -0.03
N THR A 121 9.90 -9.92 -0.79
CA THR A 121 8.52 -9.49 -0.51
C THR A 121 7.49 -10.62 -0.39
N GLU A 122 7.85 -11.86 -0.74
CA GLU A 122 6.96 -13.03 -0.69
C GLU A 122 6.40 -13.31 0.71
N TYR A 123 7.20 -13.14 1.77
CA TYR A 123 6.73 -13.37 3.15
C TYR A 123 5.72 -12.31 3.65
N LYS A 124 5.59 -11.17 2.96
CA LYS A 124 4.76 -10.01 3.33
C LYS A 124 3.45 -9.89 2.55
N LEU A 125 3.17 -10.77 1.58
CA LEU A 125 2.01 -10.64 0.69
C LEU A 125 0.68 -10.57 1.45
N GLU A 126 0.51 -11.41 2.47
CA GLU A 126 -0.68 -11.38 3.33
C GLU A 126 -0.80 -10.06 4.10
N THR A 127 0.32 -9.56 4.61
CA THR A 127 0.41 -8.29 5.34
C THR A 127 0.03 -7.12 4.44
N PHE A 128 0.51 -7.09 3.19
CA PHE A 128 0.13 -6.08 2.20
C PHE A 128 -1.38 -6.09 1.94
N ALA A 129 -1.98 -7.27 1.78
CA ALA A 129 -3.41 -7.42 1.55
C ALA A 129 -4.22 -6.93 2.75
N ALA A 130 -3.85 -7.34 3.97
CA ALA A 130 -4.51 -6.95 5.21
C ALA A 130 -4.45 -5.42 5.44
N VAL A 131 -3.27 -4.81 5.26
CA VAL A 131 -3.08 -3.36 5.43
C VAL A 131 -3.91 -2.58 4.41
N TYR A 132 -3.85 -2.98 3.14
CA TYR A 132 -4.61 -2.29 2.10
C TYR A 132 -6.12 -2.45 2.32
N ARG A 133 -6.59 -3.63 2.71
CA ARG A 133 -7.99 -3.88 3.06
C ARG A 133 -8.44 -3.00 4.24
N LYS A 134 -7.63 -2.88 5.30
CA LYS A 134 -7.95 -2.07 6.47
C LYS A 134 -8.06 -0.58 6.15
N LEU A 135 -7.17 -0.07 5.28
CA LEU A 135 -7.12 1.35 4.94
C LEU A 135 -8.12 1.77 3.86
N SER A 136 -8.39 0.87 2.90
CA SER A 136 -9.16 1.20 1.70
C SER A 136 -10.54 0.52 1.62
N GLY A 137 -10.77 -0.52 2.43
CA GLY A 137 -11.96 -1.37 2.37
C GLY A 137 -12.04 -2.27 1.14
N LYS A 138 -10.99 -2.37 0.32
CA LYS A 138 -10.96 -3.16 -0.91
C LYS A 138 -10.15 -4.43 -0.73
N ASP A 139 -10.66 -5.54 -1.26
CA ASP A 139 -9.98 -6.82 -1.27
C ASP A 139 -8.95 -6.89 -2.41
N VAL A 140 -7.70 -7.19 -2.05
CA VAL A 140 -6.57 -7.32 -2.97
C VAL A 140 -5.88 -8.65 -2.75
N VAL A 141 -5.44 -9.26 -3.84
CA VAL A 141 -4.56 -10.43 -3.85
C VAL A 141 -3.30 -10.06 -4.64
N PHE A 142 -2.14 -10.28 -4.04
CA PHE A 142 -0.84 -10.05 -4.66
C PHE A 142 -0.30 -11.37 -5.20
N GLU A 143 0.10 -11.39 -6.47
CA GLU A 143 0.61 -12.56 -7.17
C GLU A 143 1.87 -12.18 -7.96
N TYR A 144 2.75 -13.14 -8.21
CA TYR A 144 3.83 -12.98 -9.20
C TYR A 144 3.38 -13.61 -10.52
N PRO A 145 3.60 -12.96 -11.67
CA PRO A 145 3.30 -13.56 -12.96
C PRO A 145 4.20 -14.78 -13.18
N LEU A 146 3.59 -15.91 -13.58
CA LEU A 146 4.31 -17.17 -13.85
C LEU A 146 5.08 -17.13 -15.18
N THR A 147 4.66 -16.27 -16.10
CA THR A 147 5.27 -16.05 -17.42
C THR A 147 5.49 -14.56 -17.62
N LYS A 148 6.70 -14.17 -18.04
CA LYS A 148 6.98 -12.81 -18.51
C LYS A 148 6.14 -12.57 -19.77
N PRO A 149 5.44 -11.44 -19.89
CA PRO A 149 4.81 -11.06 -21.15
C PRO A 149 5.86 -10.86 -22.24
#